data_AF-A0A8J4QXD4-F1
#
_entry.id   AF-A0A8J4QXD4-F1
#
_cell.length_a   1.000
_cell.length_b   1.000
_cell.length_c   1.000
_cell.angle_alpha   90.00
_cell.angle_beta   90.00
_cell.angle_gamma   90.00
#
_symmetry.space_group_name_H-M   'P 1'
#
loop_
_entity.id
_entity.type
_entity.pdbx_description
1 polymer ?
#
loop_
_entity_poly.entity_id
_entity_poly.type
_entity_poly.pdbx_seq_one_letter_code
_entity_poly.pdbx_strand_id
1 'polypeptide(L)'
;MMGLRFYLCFFALFSTFFISTLGLGHLCLPEHVALFIFGDSVFDAGNNNYINTITDYQANYEPYGENFFKYSTGRFSDGRIIPDFIAEFANLPFITPYLHPGYHRYTDGANFASAGAGALAETHQEMVFDL
;
A
#
# COMPACT_ATOMS: atom_id res chain seq x y z
N MET A 1 -13.35 -26.52 58.03
CA MET A 1 -14.05 -26.63 56.73
C MET A 1 -13.88 -25.31 56.00
N MET A 2 -13.34 -25.32 54.78
CA MET A 2 -13.07 -24.09 54.04
C MET A 2 -14.39 -23.56 53.46
N GLY A 3 -14.70 -22.27 53.66
CA GLY A 3 -15.99 -21.69 53.27
C GLY A 3 -16.10 -21.43 51.76
N LEU A 4 -17.32 -21.41 51.21
CA LEU A 4 -17.62 -21.14 49.79
C LEU A 4 -16.91 -19.88 49.25
N ARG A 5 -16.78 -18.84 50.08
CA ARG A 5 -16.07 -17.60 49.75
C ARG A 5 -14.60 -17.81 49.40
N PHE A 6 -13.93 -18.76 50.06
CA PHE A 6 -12.52 -19.07 49.80
C PHE A 6 -12.35 -19.69 48.41
N TYR A 7 -13.23 -20.63 48.04
CA TYR A 7 -13.20 -21.25 46.71
C TYR A 7 -13.50 -20.25 45.59
N LEU A 8 -14.44 -19.32 45.81
CA LEU A 8 -14.74 -18.25 44.86
C LEU A 8 -13.54 -17.31 44.65
N CYS A 9 -12.84 -16.92 45.73
CA CYS A 9 -11.64 -16.10 45.62
C CYS A 9 -10.50 -16.83 44.91
N PHE A 10 -10.28 -18.11 45.22
CA PHE A 10 -9.27 -18.92 44.58
C PHE A 10 -9.53 -19.08 43.07
N PHE A 11 -10.78 -19.30 42.67
CA PHE A 11 -11.16 -19.40 41.25
C PHE A 11 -10.95 -18.09 40.49
N ALA A 12 -11.28 -16.94 41.12
CA ALA A 12 -11.07 -15.63 40.53
C ALA A 12 -9.57 -15.27 40.39
N LEU A 13 -8.74 -15.65 41.37
CA LEU A 13 -7.30 -15.47 41.29
C LEU A 13 -6.66 -16.41 40.26
N PHE A 14 -7.15 -17.65 40.16
CA PHE A 14 -6.66 -18.61 39.16
C PHE A 14 -7.04 -18.20 37.73
N SER A 15 -8.25 -17.69 37.51
CA SER A 15 -8.67 -17.23 36.18
C SER A 15 -7.88 -16.00 35.72
N THR A 16 -7.64 -15.04 36.61
CA THR A 16 -6.83 -13.84 36.27
C THR A 16 -5.38 -14.21 35.97
N PHE A 17 -4.79 -15.16 36.70
CA PHE A 17 -3.45 -15.67 36.41
C PHE A 17 -3.39 -16.40 35.06
N PHE A 18 -4.38 -17.24 34.75
CA PHE A 18 -4.46 -17.98 33.48
C PHE A 18 -4.69 -17.06 32.26
N ILE A 19 -5.53 -16.04 32.41
CA ILE A 19 -5.75 -14.99 31.39
C ILE A 19 -4.45 -14.19 31.16
N SER A 20 -3.72 -13.88 32.24
CA SER A 20 -2.44 -13.15 32.14
C SER A 20 -1.35 -13.97 31.43
N THR A 21 -1.33 -15.30 31.62
CA THR A 21 -0.39 -16.18 30.91
C THR A 21 -0.79 -16.45 29.46
N LEU A 22 -2.08 -16.41 29.13
CA LEU A 22 -2.59 -16.50 27.76
C LEU A 22 -2.34 -15.20 26.96
N GLY A 23 -2.37 -14.04 27.63
CA GLY A 23 -2.12 -12.72 27.01
C GLY A 23 -0.64 -12.39 26.77
N LEU A 24 0.29 -13.22 27.27
CA LEU A 24 1.74 -13.02 27.15
C LEU A 24 2.39 -13.93 26.09
N GLY A 25 1.59 -14.60 25.26
CA GLY A 25 2.08 -15.21 24.03
C GLY A 25 2.18 -14.14 22.96
N HIS A 26 3.35 -13.50 22.85
CA HIS A 26 3.83 -12.76 21.67
C HIS A 26 2.75 -12.50 20.60
N LEU A 27 2.00 -11.39 20.73
CA LEU A 27 1.41 -10.74 19.56
C LEU A 27 2.57 -10.17 18.74
N CYS A 28 3.37 -11.06 18.15
CA CYS A 28 4.21 -10.75 17.02
C CYS A 28 3.27 -10.62 15.80
N LEU A 29 2.34 -9.66 15.87
CA LEU A 29 1.74 -9.19 14.63
C LEU A 29 2.92 -8.71 13.78
N PRO A 30 3.06 -9.19 12.54
CA PRO A 30 4.08 -8.63 11.66
C PRO A 30 3.92 -7.12 11.72
N GLU A 31 5.01 -6.42 12.04
CA GLU A 31 5.02 -4.96 12.06
C GLU A 31 4.54 -4.52 10.69
N HIS A 32 3.38 -3.86 10.66
CA HIS A 32 2.75 -3.48 9.40
C HIS A 32 3.70 -2.53 8.66
N VAL A 33 4.11 -2.90 7.44
CA VAL A 33 5.00 -2.09 6.61
C VAL A 33 4.18 -1.36 5.56
N ALA A 34 4.54 -0.12 5.26
CA ALA A 34 3.98 0.65 4.17
C ALA A 34 5.03 0.87 3.08
N LEU A 35 4.61 0.89 1.82
CA LEU A 35 5.47 1.14 0.66
C LEU A 35 5.08 2.46 -0.03
N PHE A 36 5.96 3.45 0.07
CA PHE A 36 5.82 4.73 -0.63
C PHE A 36 6.74 4.76 -1.84
N ILE A 37 6.17 5.01 -3.01
CA ILE A 37 6.87 4.90 -4.30
C ILE A 37 6.96 6.28 -4.94
N PHE A 38 8.16 6.64 -5.37
CA PHE A 38 8.44 7.86 -6.12
C PHE A 38 9.22 7.48 -7.38
N GLY A 39 9.04 8.22 -8.46
CA GLY A 39 9.71 7.93 -9.71
C GLY A 39 8.95 8.44 -10.92
N ASP A 40 9.32 7.88 -12.07
CA ASP A 40 8.77 8.22 -13.38
C ASP A 40 7.80 7.12 -13.89
N SER A 41 7.66 7.02 -15.21
CA SER A 41 6.80 6.04 -15.88
C SER A 41 7.11 4.58 -15.53
N VAL A 42 8.36 4.27 -15.15
CA VAL A 42 8.76 2.91 -14.76
C VAL A 42 8.11 2.47 -13.44
N PHE A 43 7.71 3.44 -12.61
CA PHE A 43 7.12 3.22 -11.29
C PHE A 43 5.67 3.70 -11.21
N ASP A 44 5.15 4.41 -12.21
CA ASP A 44 3.80 4.97 -12.21
C ASP A 44 2.71 3.89 -12.30
N ALA A 45 1.89 3.81 -11.26
CA ALA A 45 0.74 2.90 -11.19
C ALA A 45 -0.53 3.43 -11.88
N GLY A 46 -0.46 4.61 -12.50
CA GLY A 46 -1.54 5.28 -13.21
C GLY A 46 -1.95 6.64 -12.63
N ASN A 47 -1.06 7.35 -11.93
CA ASN A 47 -1.32 8.72 -11.46
C ASN A 47 -1.63 9.66 -12.62
N ASN A 48 -0.92 9.51 -13.74
CA ASN A 48 -1.09 10.37 -14.91
C ASN A 48 -2.46 10.27 -15.58
N ASN A 49 -3.29 9.29 -15.22
CA ASN A 49 -4.69 9.23 -15.63
C ASN A 49 -5.54 10.32 -14.97
N TYR A 50 -5.06 10.94 -13.90
CA TYR A 50 -5.78 11.91 -13.08
C TYR A 50 -5.14 13.30 -13.08
N ILE A 51 -4.10 13.50 -13.90
CA ILE A 51 -3.44 14.79 -14.10
C ILE A 51 -3.81 15.32 -15.48
N ASN A 52 -3.98 16.63 -15.61
CA ASN A 52 -4.13 17.27 -16.92
C ASN A 52 -2.77 17.32 -17.63
N THR A 53 -2.49 16.31 -18.44
CA THR A 53 -1.22 16.13 -19.16
C THR A 53 -1.47 15.71 -20.62
N ILE A 54 -0.40 15.55 -21.40
CA ILE A 54 -0.48 15.07 -22.79
C ILE A 54 -0.59 13.55 -22.85
N THR A 55 -1.15 13.03 -23.95
CA THR A 55 -1.38 11.58 -24.16
C THR A 55 -0.09 10.75 -24.05
N ASP A 56 1.05 11.29 -24.47
CA ASP A 56 2.36 10.60 -24.39
C ASP A 56 2.78 10.28 -22.94
N TYR A 57 2.20 10.96 -21.96
CA TYR A 57 2.42 10.71 -20.53
C TYR A 57 1.29 9.90 -19.89
N GLN A 58 0.44 9.25 -20.68
CA GLN A 58 -0.62 8.36 -20.18
C GLN A 58 -0.44 6.95 -20.74
N ALA A 59 -0.87 5.95 -19.97
CA ALA A 59 -0.86 4.54 -20.38
C ALA A 59 -2.22 3.88 -20.11
N ASN A 60 -3.30 4.63 -20.35
CA ASN A 60 -4.69 4.22 -20.18
C ASN A 60 -5.34 3.74 -21.51
N TYR A 61 -4.53 3.24 -22.43
CA TYR A 61 -4.95 2.71 -23.72
C TYR A 61 -4.18 1.43 -24.08
N GLU A 62 -4.65 0.66 -25.06
CA GLU A 62 -3.97 -0.57 -25.52
C GLU A 62 -2.60 -0.25 -26.14
N PRO A 63 -1.55 -1.07 -25.92
CA PRO A 63 -1.58 -2.43 -25.36
C PRO A 63 -1.40 -2.52 -23.83
N TYR A 64 -1.31 -1.39 -23.12
CA TYR A 64 -0.98 -1.39 -21.71
C TYR A 64 -1.97 -2.22 -20.89
N GLY A 65 -1.43 -3.05 -19.99
CA GLY A 65 -2.18 -3.98 -19.15
C GLY A 65 -2.71 -5.27 -19.82
N GLU A 66 -2.50 -5.49 -21.13
CA GLU A 66 -3.05 -6.64 -21.86
C GLU A 66 -2.63 -8.02 -21.28
N ASN A 67 -1.38 -8.17 -20.84
CA ASN A 67 -0.84 -9.46 -20.38
C ASN A 67 -1.30 -9.85 -18.97
N PHE A 68 -1.32 -8.91 -18.02
CA PHE A 68 -1.61 -9.21 -16.60
C PHE A 68 -3.00 -8.74 -16.16
N PHE A 69 -3.32 -7.46 -16.33
CA PHE A 69 -4.54 -6.85 -15.78
C PHE A 69 -5.76 -7.05 -16.69
N LYS A 70 -5.55 -7.28 -17.99
CA LYS A 70 -6.58 -7.41 -19.04
C LYS A 70 -7.36 -6.12 -19.31
N TYR A 71 -6.83 -4.98 -18.87
CA TYR A 71 -7.28 -3.63 -19.20
C TYR A 71 -6.17 -2.63 -18.88
N SER A 72 -6.22 -1.45 -19.50
CA SER A 72 -5.21 -0.40 -19.30
C SER A 72 -5.35 0.27 -17.94
N THR A 73 -4.36 0.05 -17.06
CA THR A 73 -4.36 0.59 -15.70
C THR A 73 -3.73 1.97 -15.58
N GLY A 74 -2.99 2.44 -16.60
CA GLY A 74 -2.11 3.60 -16.50
C GLY A 74 -0.64 3.25 -16.20
N ARG A 75 -0.31 1.96 -16.03
CA ARG A 75 1.08 1.47 -15.96
C ARG A 75 1.69 1.41 -17.36
N PHE A 76 2.93 1.87 -17.51
CA PHE A 76 3.70 1.80 -18.76
C PHE A 76 4.27 0.39 -19.01
N SER A 77 3.41 -0.61 -18.96
CA SER A 77 3.71 -2.03 -19.13
C SER A 77 2.45 -2.78 -19.57
N ASP A 78 2.60 -3.89 -20.30
CA ASP A 78 1.48 -4.80 -20.58
C ASP A 78 1.02 -5.56 -19.32
N GLY A 79 1.65 -5.32 -18.18
CA GLY A 79 1.22 -5.90 -16.92
C GLY A 79 1.79 -5.16 -15.72
N ARG A 80 2.47 -5.90 -14.86
CA ARG A 80 3.07 -5.38 -13.63
C ARG A 80 4.28 -4.50 -13.92
N ILE A 81 4.55 -3.58 -13.02
CA ILE A 81 5.75 -2.73 -12.98
C ILE A 81 6.61 -3.09 -11.76
N ILE A 82 7.84 -2.59 -11.70
CA ILE A 82 8.80 -2.87 -10.60
C ILE A 82 8.17 -2.80 -9.20
N PRO A 83 7.42 -1.75 -8.82
CA PRO A 83 6.86 -1.68 -7.47
C PRO A 83 5.80 -2.74 -7.17
N ASP A 84 5.13 -3.29 -8.18
CA ASP A 84 4.15 -4.37 -7.97
C ASP A 84 4.84 -5.66 -7.50
N PHE A 85 6.04 -5.96 -8.02
CA PHE A 85 6.84 -7.11 -7.59
C PHE A 85 7.44 -6.89 -6.19
N ILE A 86 7.83 -5.66 -5.87
CA ILE A 86 8.31 -5.31 -4.53
C ILE A 86 7.18 -5.46 -3.50
N ALA A 87 5.98 -4.96 -3.83
CA ALA A 87 4.81 -5.11 -2.98
C ALA A 87 4.44 -6.59 -2.76
N GLU A 88 4.44 -7.40 -3.83
CA GLU A 88 4.21 -8.85 -3.74
C GLU A 88 5.24 -9.52 -2.82
N PHE A 89 6.54 -9.21 -2.97
CA PHE A 89 7.59 -9.75 -2.11
C PHE A 89 7.42 -9.35 -0.64
N ALA A 90 6.96 -8.12 -0.39
CA ALA A 90 6.67 -7.61 0.94
C ALA A 90 5.31 -8.05 1.51
N ASN A 91 4.56 -8.89 0.78
CA ASN A 91 3.20 -9.31 1.13
C ASN A 91 2.22 -8.12 1.33
N LEU A 92 2.37 -7.10 0.49
CA LEU A 92 1.50 -5.92 0.41
C LEU A 92 0.57 -6.03 -0.81
N PRO A 93 -0.60 -5.36 -0.79
CA PRO A 93 -1.41 -5.18 -2.00
C PRO A 93 -0.65 -4.34 -3.03
N PHE A 94 -1.14 -4.32 -4.27
CA PHE A 94 -0.63 -3.33 -5.23
C PHE A 94 -0.89 -1.93 -4.71
N ILE A 95 0.19 -1.15 -4.63
CA ILE A 95 0.11 0.21 -4.09
C ILE A 95 -0.67 1.09 -5.06
N THR A 96 -1.72 1.71 -4.52
CA THR A 96 -2.67 2.51 -5.29
C THR A 96 -2.02 3.84 -5.72
N PRO A 97 -2.32 4.36 -6.93
CA PRO A 97 -1.94 5.72 -7.30
C PRO A 97 -2.44 6.72 -6.26
N TYR A 98 -1.58 7.65 -5.84
CA TYR A 98 -1.94 8.68 -4.86
C TYR A 98 -3.16 9.50 -5.31
N LEU A 99 -3.25 9.80 -6.60
CA LEU A 99 -4.34 10.58 -7.20
C LEU A 99 -5.60 9.77 -7.51
N HIS A 100 -5.68 8.49 -7.13
CA HIS A 100 -6.85 7.68 -7.39
C HIS A 100 -8.10 8.23 -6.67
N PRO A 101 -9.19 8.58 -7.38
CA PRO A 101 -10.36 9.21 -6.79
C PRO A 101 -11.01 8.37 -5.69
N GLY A 102 -11.29 8.98 -4.54
CA GLY A 102 -11.99 8.34 -3.42
C GLY A 102 -11.11 7.43 -2.55
N TYR A 103 -9.81 7.30 -2.86
CA TYR A 103 -8.88 6.57 -2.02
C TYR A 103 -8.14 7.52 -1.06
N HIS A 104 -8.38 7.36 0.24
CA HIS A 104 -7.80 8.22 1.28
C HIS A 104 -7.13 7.42 2.41
N ARG A 105 -6.94 6.10 2.22
CA ARG A 105 -6.40 5.20 3.24
C ARG A 105 -5.06 4.66 2.78
N TYR A 106 -3.97 5.33 3.15
CA TYR A 106 -2.61 4.96 2.76
C TYR A 106 -1.93 4.03 3.79
N THR A 107 -2.69 3.09 4.38
CA THR A 107 -2.15 2.17 5.39
C THR A 107 -1.04 1.31 4.80
N ASP A 108 -1.21 0.81 3.59
CA ASP A 108 -0.22 0.00 2.88
C ASP A 108 0.83 0.85 2.12
N GLY A 109 0.67 2.18 2.14
CA GLY A 109 1.48 3.14 1.41
C GLY A 109 0.73 3.83 0.26
N ALA A 110 1.48 4.52 -0.60
CA ALA A 110 0.97 5.28 -1.74
C ALA A 110 2.00 5.36 -2.86
N ASN A 111 1.53 5.35 -4.12
CA ASN A 111 2.39 5.54 -5.26
C ASN A 111 2.28 6.99 -5.76
N PHE A 112 3.37 7.74 -5.66
CA PHE A 112 3.51 9.13 -6.13
C PHE A 112 4.29 9.23 -7.44
N ALA A 113 4.74 8.12 -8.02
CA ALA A 113 5.42 8.14 -9.30
C ALA A 113 4.50 8.66 -10.40
N SER A 114 5.08 9.41 -11.34
CA SER A 114 4.33 10.08 -12.40
C SER A 114 5.14 10.03 -13.69
N ALA A 115 4.53 9.60 -14.79
CA ALA A 115 5.20 9.56 -16.07
C ALA A 115 5.75 10.92 -16.48
N GLY A 116 7.03 10.96 -16.86
CA GLY A 116 7.73 12.19 -17.21
C GLY A 116 8.33 12.94 -16.00
N ALA A 117 8.16 12.45 -14.77
CA ALA A 117 8.82 13.05 -13.62
C ALA A 117 10.35 13.02 -13.76
N GLY A 118 11.00 14.12 -13.36
CA GLY A 118 12.45 14.25 -13.31
C GLY A 118 12.98 14.42 -11.89
N ALA A 119 14.28 14.20 -11.72
CA ALA A 119 14.95 14.41 -10.43
C ALA A 119 15.19 15.90 -10.11
N LEU A 120 15.24 16.76 -11.14
CA LEU A 120 15.46 18.20 -11.02
C LEU A 120 14.14 18.94 -11.30
N ALA A 121 13.94 20.08 -10.62
CA ALA A 121 12.73 20.90 -10.78
C ALA A 121 12.61 21.49 -12.19
N GLU A 122 13.73 21.65 -12.89
CA GLU A 122 13.82 22.17 -14.25
C GLU A 122 13.49 21.11 -15.31
N THR A 123 13.46 19.83 -14.94
CA THR A 123 13.11 18.77 -15.90
C THR A 123 11.64 18.91 -16.30
N HIS A 124 11.38 19.05 -17.60
CA HIS A 124 10.04 19.26 -18.14
C HIS A 124 9.32 20.48 -17.54
N GLN A 125 10.08 21.54 -17.27
CA GLN A 125 9.57 22.83 -16.78
C GLN A 125 8.33 23.28 -17.57
N GLU A 126 7.36 23.87 -16.87
CA GLU A 126 6.01 24.23 -17.36
C GLU A 126 5.04 23.06 -17.57
N MET A 127 5.51 21.81 -17.60
CA MET A 127 4.67 20.60 -17.62
C MET A 127 4.62 19.88 -16.26
N VAL A 128 5.39 20.35 -15.28
CA VAL A 128 5.45 19.79 -13.93
C VAL A 128 4.18 20.12 -13.15
N PHE A 129 3.64 19.12 -12.45
CA PHE A 129 2.57 19.26 -11.48
C PHE A 129 3.13 19.02 -10.07
N ASP A 130 2.94 19.99 -9.17
CA ASP A 130 3.30 19.83 -7.74
C ASP A 130 2.18 19.10 -6.99
N LEU A 131 2.55 18.00 -6.34
CA LEU A 131 1.69 17.08 -5.58
C LEU A 131 1.41 17.53 -4.14
#